data_AF-A0A3L7SLW8-F1
#
_entry.id   AF-A0A3L7SLW8-F1
#
_cell.length_a   1.000
_cell.length_b   1.000
_cell.length_c   1.000
_cell.angle_alpha   90.00
_cell.angle_beta   90.00
_cell.angle_gamma   90.00
#
_symmetry.space_group_name_H-M   'P 1'
#
loop_
_entity.id
_entity.type
_entity.pdbx_description
1 polymer ?
#
loop_
_entity_poly.entity_id
_entity_poly.type
_entity_poly.pdbx_seq_one_letter_code
_entity_poly.pdbx_strand_id
1 'polypeptide(L)'
;MPRGILIHSLIVVTLFFSLAEPACAYKRESRVPLSGCRGHFAASGSARFVAMQNEPRQTDHEELIIEIKNVPLRPGTKLIVYVSDDPVGSISLNAKQSGSLTLTSSFGKVVPEITAGTSVMIKTIDGRDVMW
;
A
#
# COMPACT_ATOMS: atom_id res chain seq x y z
N MET A 1 41.70 58.74 42.19
CA MET A 1 41.35 59.09 40.80
C MET A 1 41.29 57.81 39.97
N PRO A 2 40.28 57.65 39.09
CA PRO A 2 39.66 56.34 38.81
C PRO A 2 39.87 55.89 37.35
N ARG A 3 39.82 54.58 37.07
CA ARG A 3 39.31 54.05 35.79
C ARG A 3 38.70 52.67 36.02
N GLY A 4 37.38 52.63 36.14
CA GLY A 4 36.61 51.41 35.97
C GLY A 4 36.45 51.08 34.50
N ILE A 5 36.25 49.81 34.18
CA ILE A 5 35.67 49.40 32.90
C ILE A 5 34.66 48.28 33.19
N LEU A 6 33.41 48.70 33.09
CA LEU A 6 32.17 47.95 33.17
C LEU A 6 31.90 47.39 31.77
N ILE A 7 32.13 46.10 31.52
CA ILE A 7 31.76 45.47 30.25
C ILE A 7 30.59 44.53 30.49
N HIS A 8 29.42 45.16 30.42
CA HIS A 8 28.23 44.71 29.70
C HIS A 8 28.12 43.20 29.43
N SER A 9 27.28 42.60 30.28
CA SER A 9 26.49 41.41 29.99
C SER A 9 25.96 41.42 28.55
N LEU A 10 26.39 40.42 27.77
CA LEU A 10 25.80 40.09 26.47
C LEU A 10 25.25 38.66 26.57
N ILE A 11 24.03 38.53 27.10
CA ILE A 11 23.28 37.27 27.07
C ILE A 11 22.77 37.12 25.64
N VAL A 12 23.45 36.31 24.85
CA VAL A 12 23.00 35.89 23.51
C VAL A 12 21.91 34.83 23.71
N VAL A 13 20.65 35.27 23.77
CA VAL A 13 19.49 34.37 23.74
C VAL A 13 19.38 33.82 22.32
N THR A 14 19.91 32.62 22.10
CA THR A 14 19.73 31.88 20.85
C THR A 14 18.31 31.33 20.84
N LEU A 15 17.40 32.10 20.23
CA LEU A 15 16.09 31.61 19.82
C LEU A 15 16.31 30.53 18.76
N PHE A 16 16.29 29.26 19.18
CA PHE A 16 16.09 28.14 18.27
C PHE A 16 14.66 28.24 17.73
N PHE A 17 14.51 28.95 16.61
CA PHE A 17 13.33 28.81 15.76
C PHE A 17 13.36 27.40 15.21
N SER A 18 12.66 26.49 15.88
CA SER A 18 12.33 25.18 15.32
C SER A 18 11.41 25.44 14.14
N LEU A 19 11.97 25.51 12.94
CA LEU A 19 11.20 25.47 11.71
C LEU A 19 10.45 24.15 11.72
N ALA A 20 9.16 24.21 12.04
CA ALA A 20 8.27 23.09 11.80
C ALA A 20 8.24 22.91 10.27
N GLU A 21 9.00 21.94 9.77
CA GLU A 21 8.90 21.54 8.37
C GLU A 21 7.44 21.18 8.11
N PRO A 22 6.77 21.78 7.11
CA PRO A 22 5.44 21.35 6.76
C PRO A 22 5.56 19.89 6.32
N ALA A 23 5.02 18.97 7.10
CA ALA A 23 4.93 17.58 6.72
C ALA A 23 4.10 17.54 5.42
N CYS A 24 4.78 17.39 4.29
CA CYS A 24 4.10 17.29 3.01
C CYS A 24 3.25 16.02 3.06
N ALA A 25 1.94 16.19 3.12
CA ALA A 25 1.00 15.11 2.90
C ALA A 25 1.30 14.48 1.53
N TYR A 26 1.52 13.18 1.50
CA TYR A 26 1.88 12.47 0.28
C TYR A 26 0.91 11.31 0.06
N LYS A 27 0.38 11.25 -1.17
CA LYS A 27 -0.44 10.15 -1.66
C LYS A 27 0.30 9.44 -2.77
N ARG A 28 0.56 8.15 -2.56
CA ARG A 28 1.15 7.27 -3.58
C ARG A 28 0.13 6.28 -4.06
N GLU A 29 0.09 6.07 -5.37
CA GLU A 29 -0.71 5.02 -5.98
C GLU A 29 0.16 4.20 -6.93
N SER A 30 0.13 2.88 -6.79
CA SER A 30 0.81 1.94 -7.67
C SER A 30 -0.19 0.94 -8.24
N ARG A 31 -0.04 0.57 -9.51
CA ARG A 31 -0.88 -0.43 -10.16
C ARG A 31 0.00 -1.44 -10.88
N VAL A 32 -0.26 -2.72 -10.67
CA VAL A 32 0.43 -3.81 -11.35
C VAL A 32 -0.58 -4.81 -11.91
N PRO A 33 -0.36 -5.35 -13.12
CA PRO A 33 -1.16 -6.46 -13.63
C PRO A 33 -0.90 -7.71 -12.79
N LEU A 34 -1.89 -8.60 -12.70
CA LEU A 34 -1.66 -9.90 -12.08
C LEU A 34 -0.81 -10.79 -13.00
N SER A 35 0.07 -11.57 -12.38
CA SER A 35 0.93 -12.51 -13.09
C SER A 35 0.11 -13.60 -13.75
N GLY A 36 0.48 -13.95 -14.97
CA GLY A 36 -0.19 -14.99 -15.73
C GLY A 36 -1.41 -14.54 -16.53
N CYS A 37 -1.91 -13.30 -16.36
CA CYS A 37 -2.95 -12.72 -17.22
C CYS A 37 -2.46 -12.58 -18.67
N ARG A 38 -2.47 -13.68 -19.43
CA ARG A 38 -1.98 -13.77 -20.81
C ARG A 38 -3.15 -13.87 -21.79
N GLY A 39 -4.10 -12.94 -21.67
CA GLY A 39 -5.00 -12.46 -22.74
C GLY A 39 -5.82 -13.48 -23.56
N HIS A 40 -5.90 -14.75 -23.19
CA HIS A 40 -6.59 -15.76 -24.00
C HIS A 40 -8.08 -15.88 -23.70
N PHE A 41 -8.53 -15.38 -22.54
CA PHE A 41 -9.93 -15.28 -22.17
C PHE A 41 -10.26 -13.87 -21.68
N ALA A 42 -11.55 -13.54 -21.55
CA ALA A 42 -12.03 -12.31 -20.93
C ALA A 42 -11.64 -12.18 -19.43
N ALA A 43 -10.92 -13.18 -18.91
CA ALA A 43 -10.37 -13.19 -17.57
C ALA A 43 -9.30 -12.11 -17.44
N SER A 44 -9.42 -11.29 -16.40
CA SER A 44 -8.46 -10.23 -16.12
C SER A 44 -8.34 -10.04 -14.62
N GLY A 45 -7.23 -9.44 -14.22
CA GLY A 45 -7.15 -8.91 -12.87
C GLY A 45 -6.06 -7.84 -12.74
N SER A 46 -6.18 -7.09 -11.67
CA SER A 46 -5.31 -5.97 -11.37
C SER A 46 -5.09 -5.88 -9.87
N ALA A 47 -3.88 -5.49 -9.47
CA ALA A 47 -3.60 -5.07 -8.11
C ALA A 47 -3.31 -3.57 -8.09
N ARG A 48 -3.85 -2.89 -7.08
CA ARG A 48 -3.71 -1.46 -6.84
C ARG A 48 -3.34 -1.24 -5.39
N PHE A 49 -2.30 -0.46 -5.14
CA PHE A 49 -1.90 -0.05 -3.80
C PHE A 49 -1.98 1.46 -3.67
N VAL A 50 -2.52 1.90 -2.54
CA VAL A 50 -2.67 3.31 -2.20
C VAL A 50 -2.08 3.51 -0.82
N ALA A 51 -1.10 4.40 -0.70
CA ALA A 51 -0.60 4.87 0.59
C ALA A 51 -0.88 6.35 0.73
N MET A 52 -1.47 6.73 1.85
CA MET A 52 -1.66 8.11 2.29
C MET A 52 -0.83 8.31 3.55
N GLN A 53 0.04 9.30 3.56
CA GLN A 53 0.88 9.63 4.72
C GLN A 53 0.90 11.13 5.00
N ASN A 54 1.00 11.49 6.28
CA ASN A 54 1.15 12.86 6.77
C ASN A 54 -0.01 13.79 6.37
N GLU A 55 -1.21 13.25 6.18
CA GLU A 55 -2.37 14.05 5.83
C GLU A 55 -2.98 14.68 7.09
N PRO A 56 -3.04 16.02 7.22
CA PRO A 56 -3.37 16.68 8.49
C PRO A 56 -4.81 16.43 8.99
N ARG A 57 -5.66 15.79 8.18
CA ARG A 57 -7.04 15.41 8.51
C ARG A 57 -7.31 13.92 8.43
N GLN A 58 -6.30 13.09 8.14
CA GLN A 58 -6.48 11.67 7.90
C GLN A 58 -5.32 10.89 8.49
N THR A 59 -5.61 9.80 9.19
CA THR A 59 -4.58 8.89 9.67
C THR A 59 -3.89 8.24 8.48
N ASP A 60 -2.57 8.01 8.60
CA ASP A 60 -1.82 7.23 7.64
C ASP A 60 -2.56 5.92 7.35
N HIS A 61 -2.75 5.65 6.06
CA HIS A 61 -3.57 4.56 5.60
C HIS A 61 -2.99 3.95 4.35
N GLU A 62 -2.77 2.64 4.42
CA GLU A 62 -2.33 1.83 3.29
C GLU A 62 -3.45 0.88 2.90
N GLU A 63 -3.68 0.77 1.60
CA GLU A 63 -4.71 -0.08 1.02
C GLU A 63 -4.14 -0.86 -0.14
N LEU A 64 -4.34 -2.18 -0.15
CA LEU A 64 -4.08 -3.04 -1.29
C LEU A 64 -5.41 -3.62 -1.78
N ILE A 65 -5.76 -3.30 -3.01
CA ILE A 65 -6.98 -3.76 -3.68
C ILE A 65 -6.57 -4.68 -4.82
N ILE A 66 -7.06 -5.91 -4.81
CA ILE A 66 -6.86 -6.89 -5.87
C ILE A 66 -8.22 -7.24 -6.45
N GLU A 67 -8.41 -6.98 -7.74
CA GLU A 67 -9.63 -7.31 -8.46
C GLU A 67 -9.37 -8.40 -9.48
N ILE A 68 -10.31 -9.33 -9.60
CA ILE A 68 -10.32 -10.37 -10.63
C ILE A 68 -11.69 -10.45 -11.28
N LYS A 69 -11.72 -10.69 -12.60
CA LYS A 69 -12.92 -10.71 -13.41
C LYS A 69 -12.89 -11.89 -14.37
N ASN A 70 -14.06 -12.49 -14.60
CA ASN A 70 -14.29 -13.57 -15.59
C ASN A 70 -13.30 -14.74 -15.53
N VAL A 71 -12.89 -15.14 -14.33
CA VAL A 71 -11.95 -16.26 -14.17
C VAL A 71 -12.66 -17.56 -14.59
N PRO A 72 -12.07 -18.43 -15.42
CA PRO A 72 -12.73 -19.63 -15.95
C PRO A 72 -12.84 -20.78 -14.93
N LEU A 73 -13.22 -20.46 -13.69
CA LEU A 73 -13.40 -21.38 -12.57
C LEU A 73 -14.84 -21.28 -12.05
N ARG A 74 -15.30 -22.31 -11.34
CA ARG A 74 -16.68 -22.35 -10.84
C ARG A 74 -16.90 -21.22 -9.82
N PRO A 75 -18.08 -20.58 -9.80
CA PRO A 75 -18.49 -19.73 -8.69
C PRO A 75 -18.31 -20.44 -7.34
N GLY A 76 -17.92 -19.68 -6.31
CA GLY A 76 -17.59 -20.19 -4.98
C GLY A 76 -16.17 -20.75 -4.84
N THR A 77 -15.41 -20.89 -5.93
CA THR A 77 -13.98 -21.26 -5.85
C THR A 77 -13.23 -20.22 -5.02
N LYS A 78 -12.47 -20.69 -4.03
CA LYS A 78 -11.54 -19.87 -3.24
C LYS A 78 -10.19 -19.81 -3.93
N LEU A 79 -9.68 -18.60 -4.07
CA LEU A 79 -8.38 -18.29 -4.65
C LEU A 79 -7.53 -17.61 -3.58
N ILE A 80 -6.26 -17.96 -3.50
CA ILE A 80 -5.29 -17.36 -2.60
C ILE A 80 -4.49 -16.35 -3.41
N VAL A 81 -4.33 -15.15 -2.85
CA VAL A 81 -3.51 -14.10 -3.42
C VAL A 81 -2.12 -14.13 -2.79
N TYR A 82 -1.10 -14.07 -3.64
CA TYR A 82 0.30 -13.98 -3.25
C TYR A 82 0.88 -12.67 -3.76
N VAL A 83 1.68 -12.00 -2.91
CA VAL A 83 2.47 -10.82 -3.28
C VAL A 83 3.92 -11.17 -2.96
N SER A 84 4.79 -11.18 -3.96
CA SER A 84 6.20 -11.61 -3.81
C SER A 84 6.34 -12.97 -3.10
N ASP A 85 5.53 -13.94 -3.52
CA ASP A 85 5.44 -15.31 -2.96
C ASP A 85 4.85 -15.46 -1.55
N ASP A 86 4.53 -14.36 -0.86
CA ASP A 86 3.85 -14.40 0.44
C ASP A 86 2.32 -14.39 0.28
N PRO A 87 1.57 -15.30 0.93
CA PRO A 87 0.11 -15.30 0.89
C PRO A 87 -0.46 -14.14 1.71
N VAL A 88 -1.26 -13.29 1.08
CA VAL A 88 -1.79 -12.05 1.70
C VAL A 88 -3.28 -12.13 2.02
N GLY A 89 -3.99 -13.07 1.40
CA GLY A 89 -5.42 -13.25 1.62
C GLY A 89 -6.08 -14.17 0.60
N SER A 90 -7.40 -14.22 0.61
CA SER A 90 -8.18 -15.06 -0.29
C SER A 90 -9.37 -14.34 -0.89
N ILE A 91 -9.69 -14.65 -2.15
CA ILE A 91 -10.86 -14.17 -2.88
C ILE A 91 -11.80 -15.36 -3.11
N SER A 92 -13.10 -15.19 -2.86
CA SER A 92 -14.12 -16.15 -3.28
C SER A 92 -14.80 -15.65 -4.54
N LEU A 93 -14.86 -16.49 -5.58
CA LEU A 93 -15.51 -16.12 -6.83
C LEU A 93 -17.03 -16.01 -6.65
N ASN A 94 -17.61 -14.92 -7.16
CA ASN A 94 -19.06 -14.74 -7.20
C ASN A 94 -19.68 -15.47 -8.41
N ALA A 95 -21.00 -15.34 -8.59
CA ALA A 95 -21.74 -15.95 -9.70
C ALA A 95 -21.25 -15.49 -11.09
N LYS A 96 -20.59 -14.34 -11.19
CA LYS A 96 -19.97 -13.81 -12.41
C LYS A 96 -18.47 -14.17 -12.50
N GLN A 97 -18.03 -15.17 -11.74
CA GLN A 97 -16.65 -15.64 -11.70
C GLN A 97 -15.63 -14.51 -11.46
N SER A 98 -16.04 -13.54 -10.64
CA SER A 98 -15.28 -12.33 -10.33
C SER A 98 -15.17 -12.19 -8.81
N GLY A 99 -14.23 -11.38 -8.34
CA GLY A 99 -14.04 -11.16 -6.92
C GLY A 99 -13.05 -10.03 -6.64
N SER A 100 -12.99 -9.61 -5.38
CA SER A 100 -12.05 -8.59 -4.93
C SER A 100 -11.52 -8.94 -3.54
N LEU A 101 -10.28 -8.58 -3.27
CA LEU A 101 -9.66 -8.56 -1.96
C LEU A 101 -9.20 -7.14 -1.69
N THR A 102 -9.66 -6.58 -0.57
CA THR A 102 -9.16 -5.30 -0.04
C THR A 102 -8.47 -5.58 1.28
N LEU A 103 -7.18 -5.24 1.36
CA LEU A 103 -6.42 -5.20 2.59
C LEU A 103 -6.21 -3.76 2.99
N THR A 104 -6.47 -3.46 4.25
CA THR A 104 -6.32 -2.13 4.81
C THR A 104 -5.40 -2.22 6.02
N SER A 105 -4.45 -1.29 6.11
CA SER A 105 -3.61 -1.13 7.29
C SER A 105 -4.47 -0.54 8.39
N SER A 106 -5.01 -1.42 9.23
CA SER A 106 -5.78 -1.06 10.42
C SER A 106 -5.35 -1.97 11.56
N PHE A 107 -5.10 -1.38 12.73
CA PHE A 107 -4.73 -2.09 13.96
C PHE A 107 -3.50 -3.02 13.83
N GLY A 108 -2.42 -2.52 13.24
CA GLY A 108 -1.13 -3.22 13.21
C GLY A 108 -1.02 -4.34 12.17
N LYS A 109 -1.99 -4.46 11.26
CA LYS A 109 -1.85 -5.33 10.08
C LYS A 109 -1.02 -4.63 9.01
N VAL A 110 0.10 -5.23 8.65
CA VAL A 110 0.95 -4.76 7.55
C VAL A 110 0.26 -5.06 6.23
N VAL A 111 0.14 -4.05 5.37
CA VAL A 111 -0.29 -4.22 3.98
C VAL A 111 0.96 -4.31 3.12
N PRO A 112 1.11 -5.35 2.30
CA PRO A 112 2.28 -5.48 1.44
C PRO A 112 2.23 -4.40 0.35
N GLU A 113 3.30 -3.63 0.27
CA GLU A 113 3.49 -2.63 -0.76
C GLU A 113 3.74 -3.31 -2.12
N ILE A 114 3.05 -2.85 -3.16
CA ILE A 114 3.35 -3.24 -4.55
C ILE A 114 4.01 -2.07 -5.29
N THR A 115 5.07 -2.38 -6.01
CA THR A 115 5.87 -1.44 -6.82
C THR A 115 6.05 -1.98 -8.23
N ALA A 116 6.67 -1.20 -9.11
CA ALA A 116 7.04 -1.68 -10.44
C ALA A 116 8.05 -2.84 -10.30
N GLY A 117 7.61 -4.06 -10.64
CA GLY A 117 8.39 -5.29 -10.50
C GLY A 117 7.87 -6.25 -9.42
N THR A 118 6.96 -5.82 -8.56
CA THR A 118 6.30 -6.72 -7.61
C THR A 118 5.43 -7.72 -8.36
N SER A 119 5.65 -9.02 -8.11
CA SER A 119 4.81 -10.08 -8.65
C SER A 119 3.59 -10.26 -7.77
N VAL A 120 2.39 -10.14 -8.35
CA VAL A 120 1.14 -10.52 -7.70
C VAL A 120 0.59 -11.74 -8.42
N MET A 121 0.41 -12.85 -7.71
CA MET A 121 -0.03 -14.13 -8.26
C MET A 121 -1.34 -14.57 -7.60
N ILE A 122 -2.17 -15.27 -8.36
CA ILE A 122 -3.38 -15.88 -7.84
C ILE A 122 -3.28 -17.39 -8.05
N LYS A 123 -3.45 -18.15 -6.97
CA LYS A 123 -3.47 -19.61 -7.00
C LYS A 123 -4.77 -20.15 -6.43
N THR A 124 -5.15 -21.33 -6.86
CA THR A 124 -6.20 -22.11 -6.19
C THR A 124 -5.73 -22.56 -4.81
N ILE A 125 -6.67 -23.00 -3.96
CA ILE A 125 -6.33 -23.55 -2.63
C ILE A 125 -5.39 -24.76 -2.70
N ASP A 126 -5.41 -25.49 -3.82
CA ASP A 126 -4.52 -26.62 -4.09
C ASP A 126 -3.11 -26.19 -4.53
N GLY A 127 -2.83 -24.88 -4.57
CA GLY A 127 -1.53 -24.32 -4.96
C GLY A 127 -1.29 -24.21 -6.47
N ARG A 128 -2.28 -24.56 -7.31
CA ARG A 128 -2.16 -24.41 -8.78
C ARG A 128 -2.38 -22.98 -9.21
N ASP A 129 -1.55 -22.49 -10.12
CA ASP A 129 -1.75 -21.19 -10.75
C ASP A 129 -3.10 -21.12 -11.47
N VAL A 130 -3.78 -19.97 -11.33
CA VAL A 130 -4.99 -19.71 -12.10
C VAL A 130 -4.61 -19.49 -13.55
N MET A 131 -5.14 -20.35 -14.43
CA MET A 131 -5.08 -20.11 -15.86
C MET A 131 -6.15 -19.08 -16.22
N TRP A 132 -5.70 -17.96 -16.76
CA TRP A 132 -6.53 -16.84 -17.17
C TRP A 132 -7.09 -17.10 -18.54
#